data_AF-A0A538GU97-F1
#
_entry.id   AF-A0A538GU97-F1
#
_cell.length_a   1.000
_cell.length_b   1.000
_cell.length_c   1.000
_cell.angle_alpha   90.00
_cell.angle_beta   90.00
_cell.angle_gamma   90.00
#
_symmetry.space_group_name_H-M   'P 1'
#
loop_
_entity.id
_entity.type
_entity.pdbx_description
1 polymer ?
#
loop_
_entity_poly.entity_id
_entity_poly.type
_entity_poly.pdbx_seq_one_letter_code
_entity_poly.pdbx_strand_id
1 'polypeptide(L)'
;MRFLLAAAVAAVLVAAAVARSAPVPFDRPSRVAVLVLENRSYDQVIGSPEAPYLNGLARRYALATRYYAIGHPSLPNYIALIGGSTFEIHGDCNGCDTEAHSLVGQLDAAGLSWKAYFED
;
A
#
# COMPACT_ATOMS: atom_id res chain seq x y z
N MET A 1 -13.00 38.28 -57.97
CA MET A 1 -12.38 38.32 -56.63
C MET A 1 -13.32 37.67 -55.65
N ARG A 2 -12.89 36.53 -55.10
CA ARG A 2 -13.60 35.70 -54.12
C ARG A 2 -13.39 36.33 -52.74
N PHE A 3 -14.44 36.46 -51.94
CA PHE A 3 -14.28 36.57 -50.49
C PHE A 3 -15.21 35.59 -49.79
N LEU A 4 -14.59 34.80 -48.91
CA LEU A 4 -15.06 33.57 -48.29
C LEU A 4 -16.02 33.87 -47.15
N LEU A 5 -17.07 33.04 -47.00
CA LEU A 5 -17.82 32.92 -45.76
C LEU A 5 -16.94 32.23 -44.71
N ALA A 6 -16.74 32.88 -43.56
CA ALA A 6 -16.15 32.24 -42.39
C ALA A 6 -17.28 31.65 -41.53
N ALA A 7 -17.36 30.31 -41.44
CA ALA A 7 -18.22 29.63 -40.50
C ALA A 7 -17.54 29.63 -39.12
N ALA A 8 -18.16 30.27 -38.13
CA ALA A 8 -17.70 30.21 -36.74
C ALA A 8 -18.13 28.87 -36.14
N VAL A 9 -17.18 27.98 -35.86
CA VAL A 9 -17.41 26.78 -35.06
C VAL A 9 -17.38 27.18 -33.58
N ALA A 10 -18.52 27.15 -32.91
CA ALA A 10 -18.60 27.33 -31.47
C ALA A 10 -18.15 26.03 -30.78
N ALA A 11 -16.99 26.05 -30.13
CA ALA A 11 -16.55 24.95 -29.28
C ALA A 11 -17.36 24.96 -27.97
N VAL A 12 -18.20 23.94 -27.76
CA VAL A 12 -18.87 23.73 -26.47
C VAL A 12 -17.90 23.01 -25.54
N LEU A 13 -17.34 23.73 -24.57
CA LEU A 13 -16.56 23.14 -23.49
C LEU A 13 -17.53 22.56 -22.44
N VAL A 14 -17.69 21.23 -22.44
CA VAL A 14 -18.33 20.53 -21.32
C VAL A 14 -17.28 20.35 -20.23
N ALA A 15 -17.26 21.24 -19.25
CA ALA A 15 -16.48 21.04 -18.04
C ALA A 15 -17.18 19.95 -17.20
N ALA A 16 -16.69 18.71 -17.28
CA ALA A 16 -17.10 17.67 -16.35
C ALA A 16 -16.65 18.07 -14.94
N ALA A 17 -17.59 18.47 -14.09
CA ALA A 17 -17.32 18.67 -12.68
C ALA A 17 -16.96 17.32 -12.07
N VAL A 18 -15.66 17.07 -11.88
CA VAL A 18 -15.20 15.97 -11.03
C VAL A 18 -15.66 16.32 -9.62
N ALA A 19 -16.71 15.66 -9.14
CA ALA A 19 -17.11 15.74 -7.75
C ALA A 19 -15.91 15.29 -6.91
N ARG A 20 -15.23 16.25 -6.27
CA ARG A 20 -14.24 15.93 -5.24
C ARG A 20 -15.04 15.32 -4.10
N SER A 21 -14.85 14.03 -3.85
CA SER A 21 -15.29 13.41 -2.61
C SER A 21 -14.68 14.21 -1.47
N ALA A 22 -15.53 14.72 -0.56
CA ALA A 22 -15.03 15.27 0.69
C ALA A 22 -14.24 14.15 1.40
N PRO A 23 -13.06 14.44 2.00
CA PRO A 23 -12.37 13.46 2.81
C PRO A 23 -13.35 13.00 3.89
N VAL A 24 -13.67 11.71 3.92
CA VAL A 24 -14.35 11.13 5.08
C VAL A 24 -13.44 11.42 6.26
N PRO A 25 -13.93 12.05 7.36
CA PRO A 25 -13.13 12.26 8.55
C PRO A 25 -12.61 10.91 9.01
N PHE A 26 -11.34 10.65 8.75
CA PHE A 26 -10.64 9.54 9.32
C PHE A 26 -10.04 10.07 10.61
N ASP A 27 -10.72 9.84 11.72
CA ASP A 27 -10.11 10.01 13.02
C ASP A 27 -8.82 9.20 13.00
N ARG A 28 -7.68 9.88 13.13
CA ARG A 28 -6.37 9.24 13.05
C ARG A 28 -6.36 8.07 14.02
N PRO A 29 -6.00 6.85 13.59
CA PRO A 29 -6.01 5.69 14.46
C PRO A 29 -5.01 5.95 15.57
N SER A 30 -5.47 5.90 16.82
CA SER A 30 -4.62 6.17 17.98
C SER A 30 -3.45 5.17 18.08
N ARG A 31 -3.60 3.98 17.48
CA ARG A 31 -2.60 2.91 17.41
C ARG A 31 -2.81 2.08 16.14
N VAL A 32 -1.71 1.68 15.51
CA VAL A 32 -1.70 0.75 14.36
C VAL A 32 -0.79 -0.42 14.72
N ALA A 33 -1.23 -1.63 14.41
CA ALA A 33 -0.44 -2.84 14.50
C ALA A 33 -0.43 -3.54 13.14
N VAL A 34 0.76 -3.94 12.69
CA VAL A 34 0.94 -4.72 11.46
C VAL A 34 1.52 -6.07 11.89
N LEU A 35 0.78 -7.14 11.62
CA LEU A 35 1.24 -8.51 11.86
C LEU A 35 1.62 -9.11 10.50
N VAL A 36 2.89 -9.49 10.36
CA VAL A 36 3.40 -10.11 9.15
C VAL A 36 3.63 -11.59 9.44
N LEU A 37 2.97 -12.46 8.69
CA LEU A 37 3.05 -13.90 8.83
C LEU A 37 3.78 -14.48 7.62
N GLU A 38 4.64 -15.45 7.86
CA GLU A 38 5.55 -15.96 6.84
C GLU A 38 5.00 -17.17 6.08
N ASN A 39 5.47 -17.36 4.85
CA ASN A 39 5.47 -18.64 4.12
C ASN A 39 4.11 -19.34 3.95
N ARG A 40 3.02 -18.59 3.79
CA ARG A 40 1.71 -19.12 3.40
C ARG A 40 1.10 -18.29 2.27
N SER A 41 0.58 -18.96 1.24
CA SER A 41 -0.17 -18.33 0.17
C SER A 41 -1.61 -18.02 0.59
N TYR A 42 -2.28 -17.16 -0.17
CA TYR A 42 -3.69 -16.81 0.06
C TYR A 42 -4.58 -18.05 0.18
N ASP A 43 -4.49 -18.99 -0.76
CA ASP A 43 -5.34 -20.20 -0.80
C ASP A 43 -4.99 -21.21 0.31
N GLN A 44 -3.81 -21.10 0.93
CA GLN A 44 -3.45 -21.89 2.12
C GLN A 44 -4.06 -21.34 3.40
N VAL A 45 -4.52 -20.08 3.41
CA VAL A 45 -5.05 -19.42 4.61
C VAL A 45 -6.56 -19.19 4.49
N ILE A 46 -7.02 -18.58 3.40
CA ILE A 46 -8.44 -18.19 3.26
C ILE A 46 -9.28 -19.43 2.93
N GLY A 47 -10.27 -19.69 3.80
CA GLY A 47 -11.10 -20.89 3.78
C GLY A 47 -10.53 -22.08 4.57
N SER A 48 -9.26 -22.03 5.00
CA SER A 48 -8.63 -23.12 5.75
C SER A 48 -9.19 -23.24 7.18
N PRO A 49 -9.53 -24.47 7.63
CA PRO A 49 -9.94 -24.71 9.02
C PRO A 49 -8.77 -24.60 10.02
N GLU A 50 -7.52 -24.65 9.55
CA GLU A 50 -6.32 -24.48 10.37
C GLU A 50 -6.05 -23.01 10.74
N ALA A 51 -6.68 -22.05 10.06
CA ALA A 51 -6.56 -20.61 10.33
C ALA A 51 -7.89 -19.95 10.75
N PRO A 52 -8.62 -20.47 11.77
CA PRO A 52 -9.99 -20.05 12.06
C PRO A 52 -10.09 -18.58 12.49
N TYR A 53 -9.09 -18.08 13.22
CA TYR A 53 -9.05 -16.70 13.68
C TYR A 53 -8.87 -15.71 12.52
N LEU A 54 -7.89 -15.94 11.65
CA LEU A 54 -7.63 -15.09 10.47
C LEU A 54 -8.83 -15.09 9.53
N ASN A 55 -9.46 -16.24 9.30
CA ASN A 55 -10.67 -16.35 8.51
C ASN A 55 -11.87 -15.62 9.14
N GLY A 56 -11.94 -15.59 10.47
CA GLY A 56 -12.91 -14.77 11.20
C GLY A 56 -12.74 -13.27 10.95
N LEU A 57 -11.49 -12.79 10.95
CA LEU A 57 -11.15 -11.40 10.64
C LEU A 57 -11.47 -11.06 9.17
N ALA A 58 -11.09 -11.93 8.23
CA ALA A 58 -11.31 -11.74 6.80
C ALA A 58 -12.80 -11.63 6.42
N ARG A 59 -13.69 -12.30 7.16
CA ARG A 59 -15.15 -12.15 6.98
C ARG A 59 -15.71 -10.87 7.58
N ARG A 60 -15.08 -10.33 8.63
CA ARG A 60 -15.56 -9.17 9.37
C ARG A 60 -15.06 -7.85 8.80
N TYR A 61 -13.84 -7.85 8.25
CA TYR A 61 -13.14 -6.66 7.80
C TYR A 61 -12.73 -6.77 6.33
N ALA A 62 -12.07 -5.73 5.82
CA ALA A 62 -11.61 -5.72 4.43
C ALA A 62 -10.54 -6.81 4.20
N LEU A 63 -10.72 -7.54 3.11
CA LEU A 63 -9.75 -8.52 2.61
C LEU A 63 -9.22 -8.06 1.25
N ALA A 64 -7.91 -7.83 1.15
CA ALA A 64 -7.27 -7.45 -0.10
C ALA A 64 -6.95 -8.71 -0.93
N THR A 65 -7.83 -9.05 -1.88
CA THR A 65 -7.70 -10.24 -2.74
C THR A 65 -6.71 -10.09 -3.90
N ARG A 66 -6.13 -8.89 -4.07
CA ARG A 66 -5.12 -8.56 -5.10
C ARG A 66 -3.89 -7.91 -4.47
N TYR A 67 -3.48 -8.43 -3.32
CA TYR A 67 -2.24 -8.05 -2.63
C TYR A 67 -1.16 -9.09 -2.94
N TYR A 68 -0.06 -8.67 -3.55
CA TYR A 68 0.99 -9.56 -4.06
C TYR A 68 2.34 -9.21 -3.46
N ALA A 69 3.22 -10.22 -3.35
CA ALA A 69 4.62 -10.00 -3.04
C ALA A 69 5.31 -9.17 -4.15
N ILE A 70 6.29 -8.37 -3.77
CA ILE A 70 7.18 -7.65 -4.68
C ILE A 70 8.13 -8.62 -5.39
N GLY A 71 8.60 -9.66 -4.69
CA GLY A 71 9.49 -10.67 -5.25
C GLY A 71 9.76 -11.83 -4.30
N HIS A 72 10.67 -12.71 -4.71
CA HIS A 72 11.22 -13.80 -3.89
C HIS A 72 12.75 -13.72 -3.93
N PRO A 73 13.47 -13.88 -2.79
CA PRO A 73 13.01 -14.33 -1.46
C PRO A 73 12.24 -13.27 -0.64
N SER A 74 11.92 -13.56 0.62
CA SER A 74 11.07 -12.73 1.49
C SER A 74 11.69 -11.37 1.85
N LEU A 75 13.02 -11.29 2.03
CA LEU A 75 13.68 -10.08 2.55
C LEU A 75 13.36 -8.79 1.75
N PRO A 76 13.44 -8.77 0.39
CA PRO A 76 13.04 -7.61 -0.40
C PRO A 76 11.62 -7.09 -0.12
N ASN A 77 10.68 -7.97 0.26
CA ASN A 77 9.30 -7.58 0.59
C ASN A 77 9.23 -6.81 1.91
N TYR A 78 10.02 -7.20 2.92
CA TYR A 78 10.06 -6.48 4.20
C TYR A 78 10.73 -5.12 4.07
N ILE A 79 11.78 -5.03 3.26
CA ILE A 79 12.43 -3.77 2.91
C ILE A 79 11.43 -2.84 2.22
N ALA A 80 10.70 -3.34 1.22
CA ALA A 80 9.68 -2.56 0.52
C ALA A 80 8.49 -2.18 1.41
N LEU A 81 8.08 -3.03 2.35
CA LEU A 81 6.99 -2.75 3.29
C LEU A 81 7.29 -1.51 4.16
N ILE A 82 8.55 -1.34 4.57
CA ILE A 82 8.95 -0.26 5.49
C ILE A 82 9.59 0.92 4.75
N GLY A 83 10.28 0.70 3.63
CA GLY A 83 10.97 1.73 2.85
C GLY A 83 10.26 2.19 1.57
N GLY A 84 9.20 1.49 1.14
CA GLY A 84 8.45 1.82 -0.08
C GLY A 84 9.14 1.43 -1.39
N SER A 85 10.31 0.78 -1.35
CA SER A 85 11.06 0.27 -2.49
C SER A 85 11.94 -0.90 -2.05
N THR A 86 12.40 -1.73 -2.99
CA THR A 86 13.43 -2.74 -2.71
C THR A 86 14.84 -2.16 -2.67
N PHE A 87 15.04 -0.92 -3.15
CA PHE A 87 16.35 -0.27 -3.26
C PHE A 87 17.39 -1.14 -3.99
N GLU A 88 16.97 -1.82 -5.06
CA GLU A 88 17.80 -2.75 -5.84
C GLU A 88 18.34 -3.96 -5.05
N ILE A 89 17.76 -4.25 -3.88
CA ILE A 89 18.04 -5.47 -3.12
C ILE A 89 17.11 -6.56 -3.62
N HIS A 90 17.68 -7.55 -4.30
CA HIS A 90 16.94 -8.62 -4.97
C HIS A 90 16.96 -9.96 -4.22
N GLY A 91 17.69 -10.07 -3.12
CA GLY A 91 17.93 -11.33 -2.42
C GLY A 91 18.19 -11.16 -0.94
N ASP A 92 18.40 -12.28 -0.27
CA ASP A 92 18.76 -12.30 1.15
C ASP A 92 20.20 -11.83 1.37
N CYS A 93 20.43 -11.13 2.48
CA CYS A 93 21.72 -10.56 2.85
C CYS A 93 21.79 -10.31 4.36
N ASN A 94 23.00 -10.28 4.90
CA ASN A 94 23.27 -10.05 6.33
C ASN A 94 23.82 -8.63 6.59
N GLY A 95 23.27 -7.62 5.91
CA GLY A 95 23.76 -6.24 5.99
C GLY A 95 23.38 -5.37 4.78
N CYS A 96 22.13 -5.49 4.30
CA CYS A 96 21.65 -4.58 3.27
C CYS A 96 21.24 -3.25 3.88
N ASP A 97 22.23 -2.41 4.14
CA ASP A 97 22.03 -1.06 4.63
C ASP A 97 21.60 -0.13 3.49
N THR A 98 20.73 0.83 3.80
CA THR A 98 20.31 1.88 2.88
C THR A 98 20.10 3.17 3.66
N GLU A 99 20.49 4.31 3.06
CA GLU A 99 20.24 5.65 3.62
C GLU A 99 18.82 6.15 3.31
N ALA A 100 18.00 5.35 2.62
CA ALA A 100 16.66 5.74 2.24
C ALA A 100 15.75 5.98 3.47
N HIS A 101 14.85 6.95 3.33
CA HIS A 101 13.84 7.20 4.36
C HIS A 101 12.89 6.00 4.49
N SER A 102 12.73 5.52 5.73
CA SER A 102 11.76 4.49 6.08
C SER A 102 10.54 5.09 6.78
N LEU A 103 9.44 4.33 6.82
CA LEU A 103 8.29 4.63 7.65
C LEU A 103 8.71 4.81 9.12
N VAL A 104 9.62 3.96 9.61
CA VAL A 104 10.15 4.03 10.97
C VAL A 104 10.87 5.36 11.23
N GLY A 105 11.77 5.77 10.33
CA GLY A 105 12.45 7.07 10.45
C GLY A 105 11.48 8.26 10.38
N GLN A 106 10.39 8.15 9.62
CA GLN A 106 9.32 9.15 9.62
C GLN A 106 8.55 9.20 10.94
N LEU A 107 8.30 8.06 11.58
CA LEU A 107 7.67 7.99 12.91
C LEU A 107 8.58 8.64 13.97
N ASP A 108 9.89 8.34 13.94
CA ASP A 108 10.87 8.94 14.84
C ASP A 108 10.93 10.47 14.67
N ALA A 109 11.02 10.97 13.44
CA ALA A 109 11.04 12.40 13.15
C ALA A 109 9.74 13.11 13.59
N ALA A 110 8.61 12.40 13.61
CA ALA A 110 7.33 12.91 14.09
C ALA A 110 7.15 12.77 15.62
N GLY A 111 8.10 12.19 16.34
CA GLY A 111 8.00 11.92 17.78
C GLY A 111 6.92 10.88 18.12
N LEU A 112 6.58 10.00 17.18
CA LEU A 112 5.58 8.94 17.37
C LEU A 112 6.27 7.66 17.85
N SER A 113 5.74 7.08 18.93
CA SER A 113 6.29 5.84 19.46
C SER A 113 5.97 4.65 18.55
N TRP A 114 6.95 3.77 18.39
CA TRP A 114 6.81 2.52 17.66
C TRP A 114 7.63 1.43 18.35
N LYS A 115 7.30 0.19 18.03
CA LYS A 115 8.05 -0.99 18.47
C LYS A 115 7.85 -2.11 17.46
N ALA A 116 8.91 -2.89 17.24
CA ALA A 116 8.86 -4.13 16.49
C ALA A 116 9.17 -5.31 17.42
N TYR A 117 8.59 -6.46 17.09
CA TYR A 117 8.84 -7.74 17.72
C TYR A 117 9.07 -8.74 16.61
N PHE A 118 10.09 -9.58 16.78
CA PHE A 118 10.47 -10.60 15.82
C PHE A 118 10.53 -11.93 16.58
N GLU A 119 9.92 -12.95 16.01
CA GLU A 119 9.96 -14.32 16.52
C GLU A 119 10.86 -15.15 15.61
N ASP A 120 11.64 -16.03 16.22
CA ASP A 120 12.56 -16.97 15.55
C ASP A 120 11.85 -18.29 15.20
#